data_AF-A0A160FV28-F1
#
_entry.id   AF-A0A160FV28-F1
#
_cell.length_a   1.000
_cell.length_b   1.000
_cell.length_c   1.000
_cell.angle_alpha   90.00
_cell.angle_beta   90.00
_cell.angle_gamma   90.00
#
_symmetry.space_group_name_H-M   'P 1'
#
loop_
_entity.id
_entity.type
_entity.pdbx_description
1 polymer ?
#
loop_
_entity_poly.entity_id
_entity_poly.type
_entity_poly.pdbx_seq_one_letter_code
_entity_poly.pdbx_strand_id
1 'polypeptide(L)' 'MAMPAQAADITGLMPGPDDMELSADHRYLWVTFRFSRHVGIIDLTTHKLIDTIAVGRSPHGLYFANRAPVYAPNPD' A
#
# COMPACT_ATOMS: atom_id res chain seq x y z
N MET A 1 12.47 9.90 24.00
CA MET A 1 13.12 10.25 22.71
C MET A 1 12.31 9.59 21.61
N ALA A 2 11.82 10.34 20.62
CA ALA A 2 11.18 9.77 19.44
C ALA A 2 12.23 9.04 18.60
N MET A 3 11.91 7.83 18.12
CA MET A 3 12.76 7.12 17.17
C MET A 3 12.76 7.91 15.84
N PRO A 4 13.91 8.12 15.18
CA PRO A 4 13.92 8.76 13.87
C PRO A 4 13.11 7.91 12.88
N ALA A 5 12.28 8.56 12.07
CA ALA A 5 11.55 7.89 11.01
C ALA A 5 12.56 7.29 10.00
N GLN A 6 12.41 6.01 9.69
CA GLN A 6 13.21 5.34 8.66
C GLN A 6 12.51 5.56 7.32
N ALA A 7 13.17 6.24 6.38
CA ALA A 7 12.70 6.41 5.01
C ALA A 7 13.39 5.43 4.06
N ALA A 8 12.66 4.93 3.06
CA ALA A 8 13.18 4.10 1.98
C ALA A 8 12.38 4.31 0.69
N ASP A 9 13.05 4.13 -0.45
CA ASP A 9 12.43 4.26 -1.77
C ASP A 9 11.95 2.91 -2.29
N ILE A 10 10.76 2.89 -2.90
CA ILE A 10 10.27 1.77 -3.71
C ILE A 10 10.25 2.23 -5.16
N THR A 11 11.05 1.56 -6.00
CA THR A 11 11.23 1.92 -7.42
C THR A 11 10.60 0.88 -8.35
N GLY A 12 10.43 1.22 -9.63
CA GLY A 12 9.88 0.31 -10.64
C GLY A 12 8.37 0.06 -10.53
N LEU A 13 7.65 0.97 -9.90
CA LEU A 13 6.19 0.87 -9.76
C LEU A 13 5.47 1.16 -11.08
N MET A 14 4.24 0.66 -11.17
CA MET A 14 3.37 0.97 -12.30
C MET A 14 2.79 2.41 -12.16
N PRO A 15 2.41 3.06 -13.27
CA PRO A 15 1.80 4.39 -13.25
C PRO A 15 0.54 4.54 -12.38
N GLY A 16 0.49 5.66 -11.66
CA GLY A 16 -0.66 6.11 -10.89
C GLY A 16 -0.93 5.30 -9.62
N PRO A 17 0.06 5.10 -8.72
CA PRO A 17 -0.25 4.68 -7.35
C PRO A 17 -1.24 5.68 -6.72
N ASP A 18 -2.33 5.19 -6.13
CA ASP A 18 -3.41 6.03 -5.59
C ASP A 18 -3.70 5.68 -4.12
N ASP A 19 -4.36 4.55 -3.87
CA ASP A 19 -4.72 4.10 -2.52
C ASP A 19 -3.88 2.91 -2.08
N MET A 20 -3.68 2.78 -0.77
CA MET A 20 -2.83 1.73 -0.19
C MET A 20 -3.43 1.12 1.08
N GLU A 21 -3.13 -0.14 1.35
CA GLU A 21 -3.44 -0.83 2.61
C GLU A 21 -2.25 -1.67 3.05
N LEU A 22 -1.96 -1.64 4.35
CA LEU A 22 -0.85 -2.37 4.95
C LEU A 22 -1.37 -3.69 5.53
N SER A 23 -0.67 -4.80 5.31
CA SER A 23 -1.00 -6.06 5.96
C SER A 23 -0.79 -5.95 7.48
N ALA A 24 -1.57 -6.70 8.26
CA ALA A 24 -1.53 -6.62 9.72
C ALA A 24 -0.15 -6.98 10.34
N ASP A 25 0.67 -7.74 9.61
CA ASP A 25 2.05 -8.09 9.98
C ASP A 25 3.08 -7.06 9.49
N HIS A 26 2.64 -5.97 8.86
CA HIS A 26 3.42 -4.89 8.26
C HIS A 26 4.44 -5.36 7.19
N ARG A 27 4.26 -6.55 6.64
CA ARG A 27 5.18 -7.12 5.64
C ARG A 27 4.85 -6.68 4.22
N TYR A 28 3.58 -6.53 3.90
CA TYR A 28 3.11 -6.26 2.54
C TYR A 28 2.30 -4.96 2.48
N LEU A 29 2.60 -4.14 1.49
CA LEU A 29 1.82 -2.97 1.12
C LEU A 29 1.08 -3.27 -0.18
N TRP A 30 -0.24 -3.24 -0.14
CA TRP A 30 -1.07 -3.35 -1.33
C TRP A 30 -1.39 -1.96 -1.86
N VAL A 31 -1.26 -1.75 -3.16
CA VAL A 31 -1.38 -0.43 -3.79
C VAL A 31 -2.26 -0.52 -5.02
N THR A 32 -3.24 0.37 -5.17
CA THR A 32 -3.96 0.52 -6.44
C THR A 32 -3.12 1.33 -7.43
N PHE A 33 -2.93 0.80 -8.64
CA PHE A 33 -2.33 1.53 -9.75
C PHE A 33 -3.44 1.98 -10.72
N ARG A 34 -4.01 3.15 -10.44
CA ARG A 34 -5.20 3.70 -11.08
C ARG A 34 -5.09 3.75 -12.61
N PHE A 35 -3.97 4.25 -13.11
CA PHE A 35 -3.76 4.41 -14.55
C PHE A 35 -3.36 3.11 -15.23
N SER A 36 -2.72 2.21 -14.49
CA SER A 36 -2.34 0.89 -15.00
C SER A 36 -3.43 -0.16 -14.91
N ARG A 37 -4.52 0.08 -14.16
CA ARG A 37 -5.63 -0.88 -13.99
C ARG A 37 -5.18 -2.16 -13.28
N HIS A 38 -4.30 -2.00 -12.29
CA HIS A 38 -3.76 -3.10 -11.50
C HIS A 38 -3.84 -2.79 -10.00
N VAL A 39 -3.79 -3.84 -9.19
CA VAL A 39 -3.38 -3.78 -7.78
C VAL A 39 -1.99 -4.38 -7.70
N GLY A 40 -1.04 -3.72 -7.04
CA GLY A 40 0.29 -4.22 -6.77
C GLY A 40 0.45 -4.74 -5.35
N ILE A 41 1.33 -5.72 -5.17
CA ILE A 41 1.77 -6.20 -3.86
C ILE A 41 3.25 -5.87 -3.71
N ILE A 42 3.59 -5.05 -2.74
CA ILE A 42 4.96 -4.64 -2.43
C ILE A 42 5.42 -5.36 -1.16
N ASP A 43 6.57 -6.03 -1.21
CA ASP A 43 7.23 -6.57 -0.02
C ASP A 43 8.07 -5.45 0.63
N LEU A 44 7.74 -5.10 1.87
CA LEU A 44 8.39 -4.02 2.61
C LEU A 44 9.71 -4.43 3.28
N THR A 45 10.07 -5.71 3.27
CA THR A 45 11.41 -6.14 3.70
C THR A 45 12.44 -5.85 2.60
N THR A 46 12.01 -6.02 1.34
CA THR A 46 12.89 -5.84 0.17
C THR A 46 12.67 -4.54 -0.60
N HIS A 47 11.58 -3.82 -0.31
CA HIS A 47 11.10 -2.63 -1.02
C HIS A 47 10.88 -2.86 -2.52
N LYS A 48 10.25 -4.00 -2.86
CA LYS A 48 10.02 -4.40 -4.25
C LYS A 48 8.55 -4.71 -4.51
N LEU A 49 8.06 -4.32 -5.69
CA LEU A 49 6.83 -4.84 -6.27
C LEU A 49 7.05 -6.31 -6.62
N ILE A 50 6.38 -7.21 -5.90
CA ILE A 50 6.57 -8.66 -6.05
C ILE A 50 5.47 -9.32 -6.86
N ASP A 51 4.30 -8.69 -6.99
CA ASP A 51 3.19 -9.21 -7.78
C ASP A 51 2.22 -8.10 -8.22
N THR A 52 1.41 -8.40 -9.24
CA THR A 52 0.36 -7.51 -9.74
C THR A 52 -0.89 -8.30 -10.13
N ILE A 53 -2.04 -7.73 -9.82
CA ILE A 53 -3.36 -8.30 -10.10
C ILE A 53 -4.08 -7.35 -11.05
N ALA A 54 -4.44 -7.82 -12.25
CA ALA A 54 -5.20 -7.03 -13.21
C ALA A 54 -6.63 -6.78 -12.69
N VAL A 55 -7.11 -5.56 -12.84
CA VAL A 55 -8.46 -5.14 -12.39
C VAL A 55 -9.15 -4.24 -13.44
N GLY A 56 -10.32 -3.72 -13.06
CA GLY A 56 -11.11 -2.79 -13.87
C GLY A 56 -10.47 -1.41 -14.05
N ARG A 57 -11.24 -0.48 -14.63
CA ARG A 57 -10.76 0.90 -14.82
C ARG A 57 -10.72 1.63 -13.48
N SER A 58 -9.66 2.42 -13.29
CA SER A 58 -9.54 3.39 -12.20
C SER A 58 -9.82 2.80 -10.80
N PRO A 59 -9.15 1.69 -10.40
CA PRO A 59 -9.33 1.14 -9.05
C PRO A 59 -9.07 2.21 -7.98
N HIS A 60 -9.99 2.28 -7.02
CA HIS A 60 -10.03 3.23 -5.90
C HIS A 60 -10.57 2.48 -4.68
N GLY A 61 -10.03 2.80 -3.50
CA GLY A 61 -10.28 2.10 -2.25
C GLY A 61 -9.66 0.70 -2.23
N LEU A 62 -8.83 0.44 -1.23
CA LEU A 62 -8.30 -0.89 -0.95
C LEU A 62 -8.35 -1.11 0.54
N TYR A 63 -9.01 -2.18 0.96
CA TYR A 63 -9.22 -2.47 2.38
C TYR A 63 -9.22 -3.97 2.63
N PHE A 64 -8.45 -4.40 3.64
CA PHE A 64 -8.54 -5.77 4.11
C PHE A 64 -9.72 -5.94 5.06
N ALA A 65 -10.32 -7.13 5.03
CA ALA A 65 -11.42 -7.48 5.95
C ALA A 65 -10.97 -7.44 7.41
N ASN A 66 -9.69 -7.73 7.68
CA ASN A 66 -9.05 -7.68 8.99
C ASN A 66 -8.21 -6.40 9.20
N ARG A 67 -8.47 -5.33 8.44
CA ARG A 67 -7.76 -4.05 8.61
C ARG A 67 -7.86 -3.57 10.06
N ALA A 68 -6.85 -2.80 10.48
CA ALA A 68 -6.88 -2.18 11.79
C ALA A 68 -8.19 -1.38 11.98
N PRO A 69 -8.78 -1.37 13.19
CA PRO A 69 -9.88 -0.48 13.48
C PRO A 69 -9.47 0.95 13.14
N VAL A 70 -10.32 1.67 12.42
CA VAL A 70 -10.15 3.13 12.31
C VAL A 70 -10.45 3.68 13.70
N TYR A 71 -9.41 3.89 14.49
CA TYR A 71 -9.52 4.73 15.68
C TYR A 71 -9.89 6.14 15.21
N ALA A 72 -10.64 6.88 16.02
CA ALA A 72 -10.99 8.27 15.70
C ALA A 72 -9.71 8.99 15.22
N PRO A 73 -9.74 9.69 14.07
CA PRO A 73 -8.56 10.31 13.53
C PRO A 73 -8.01 11.24 14.62
N ASN A 74 -6.77 10.95 15.03
CA ASN A 74 -5.91 11.70 15.94
C ASN A 74 -6.65 12.70 16.88
N PRO A 75 -6.79 12.43 18.19
CA PRO A 75 -7.35 13.42 19.13
C PRO A 75 -6.45 14.64 19.37
N ASP A 76 -5.32 14.74 18.66
CA ASP A 76 -4.28 15.76 18.81
C ASP A 76 -4.12 16.61 17.54
#